data_AF-A0A072UHS5-F1
#
_entry.id   AF-A0A072UHS5-F1
#
_cell.length_a   1.000
_cell.length_b   1.000
_cell.length_c   1.000
_cell.angle_alpha   90.00
_cell.angle_beta   90.00
_cell.angle_gamma   90.00
#
_symmetry.space_group_name_H-M   'P 1'
#
loop_
_entity.id
_entity.type
_entity.pdbx_description
1 polymer ?
#
loop_
_entity_poly.entity_id
_entity_poly.type
_entity_poly.pdbx_seq_one_letter_code
_entity_poly.pdbx_strand_id
1 'polypeptide(L)'
;MGGACSRKQERDNEDILTRGFSRKYCKCGSLKWWTSSFSYPSMDLRTQKGECPSLLDLCVQKISEDLDRHNTFSMLPRDISQQILNNLVYSRRLTGDSLEAFRDCALQDLYLGEYAGVDDSWMDVISSQGSSLLSVDLSASDVTDFGLTYLQDCRSLISLNLNYCDKFQIMDWSVSVVCQT
;
A
#
# COMPACT_ATOMS: atom_id res chain seq x y z
N MET A 1 68.71 -39.20 5.95
CA MET A 1 67.25 -39.11 5.75
C MET A 1 66.78 -37.83 6.41
N GLY A 2 66.03 -37.00 5.65
CA GLY A 2 65.29 -35.75 5.93
C GLY A 2 65.57 -34.93 7.21
N GLY A 3 65.67 -33.60 7.21
CA GLY A 3 65.21 -32.56 6.29
C GLY A 3 64.96 -31.29 7.12
N ALA A 4 65.46 -30.14 6.68
CA ALA A 4 65.76 -28.97 7.51
C ALA A 4 64.60 -27.97 7.73
N CYS A 5 64.74 -27.26 8.87
CA CYS A 5 64.43 -25.87 9.23
C CYS A 5 63.55 -24.94 8.36
N SER A 6 62.86 -24.07 9.11
CA SER A 6 62.60 -22.64 8.87
C SER A 6 61.60 -22.22 7.80
N ARG A 7 60.48 -21.65 8.27
CA ARG A 7 59.70 -20.64 7.52
C ARG A 7 59.90 -19.27 8.14
N LYS A 8 60.38 -18.36 7.30
CA LYS A 8 60.52 -16.92 7.51
C LYS A 8 59.60 -16.26 6.49
N GLN A 9 59.18 -15.02 6.80
CA GLN A 9 58.95 -13.94 5.83
C GLN A 9 57.56 -13.93 5.13
N GLU A 10 56.77 -12.85 5.04
CA GLU A 10 56.86 -11.44 5.48
C GLU A 10 55.64 -10.65 4.93
N ARG A 11 55.40 -9.47 5.52
CA ARG A 11 54.96 -8.20 4.87
C ARG A 11 53.54 -8.13 4.27
N ASP A 12 52.81 -7.02 4.30
CA ASP A 12 53.04 -5.59 4.63
C ASP A 12 51.63 -5.02 4.99
N ASN A 13 51.42 -4.29 6.09
CA ASN A 13 51.78 -2.89 6.39
C ASN A 13 50.56 -1.96 6.19
N GLU A 14 50.04 -1.45 7.32
CA GLU A 14 49.71 -0.04 7.63
C GLU A 14 48.86 0.76 6.59
N ASP A 15 47.91 1.66 6.89
CA ASP A 15 47.58 2.34 8.13
C ASP A 15 46.37 3.28 7.87
N ILE A 16 45.70 3.64 8.97
CA ILE A 16 45.19 4.99 9.32
C ILE A 16 44.01 5.62 8.53
N LEU A 17 42.90 5.65 9.26
CA LEU A 17 42.01 6.78 9.58
C LEU A 17 41.53 7.70 8.44
N THR A 18 40.19 7.78 8.28
CA THR A 18 39.47 9.07 8.28
C THR A 18 37.95 8.89 8.42
N ARG A 19 37.45 9.31 9.60
CA ARG A 19 36.24 10.12 9.84
C ARG A 19 35.30 10.36 8.63
N GLY A 20 34.05 9.88 8.73
CA GLY A 20 32.96 10.33 7.85
C GLY A 20 31.59 9.77 8.27
N PHE A 21 30.71 10.66 8.74
CA PHE A 21 29.28 10.39 8.90
C PHE A 21 28.67 9.90 7.58
N SER A 22 27.90 8.81 7.58
CA SER A 22 26.92 8.59 6.50
C SER A 22 25.78 7.63 6.87
N ARG A 23 24.58 8.16 6.67
CA ARG A 23 23.24 7.55 6.57
C ARG A 23 23.23 6.03 6.41
N LYS A 24 22.54 5.35 7.32
CA LYS A 24 22.04 3.98 7.08
C LYS A 24 20.96 4.07 6.00
N TYR A 25 21.32 3.63 4.80
CA TYR A 25 20.41 3.34 3.70
C TYR A 25 19.51 2.17 4.09
N CYS A 26 18.21 2.40 4.19
CA CYS A 26 17.20 1.34 4.17
C CYS A 26 17.18 0.73 2.76
N LYS A 27 17.76 -0.46 2.60
CA LYS A 27 17.60 -1.27 1.38
C LYS A 27 16.14 -1.71 1.32
N CYS A 28 15.39 -1.15 0.36
CA CYS A 28 14.09 -1.67 -0.03
C CYS A 28 14.30 -3.03 -0.69
N GLY A 29 14.15 -4.10 0.11
CA GLY A 29 14.11 -5.46 -0.39
C GLY A 29 12.78 -5.67 -1.09
N SER A 30 12.84 -6.03 -2.37
CA SER A 30 11.72 -6.46 -3.20
C SER A 30 10.80 -7.43 -2.45
N LEU A 31 9.69 -6.89 -1.94
CA LEU A 31 8.63 -7.66 -1.32
C LEU A 31 7.77 -8.25 -2.46
N LYS A 32 7.79 -9.58 -2.50
CA LYS A 32 7.05 -10.42 -3.41
C LYS A 32 5.58 -10.40 -3.00
N TRP A 33 4.83 -9.44 -3.54
CA TRP A 33 3.39 -9.20 -3.36
C TRP A 33 2.47 -10.30 -3.95
N TRP A 34 2.93 -11.54 -4.04
CA TRP A 34 2.28 -12.62 -4.77
C TRP A 34 1.82 -13.76 -3.86
N THR A 35 1.12 -13.50 -2.76
CA THR A 35 0.39 -14.57 -2.04
C THR A 35 -0.80 -14.00 -1.25
N SER A 36 -1.81 -13.51 -1.95
CA SER A 36 -3.16 -13.34 -1.39
C SER A 36 -4.13 -13.47 -2.55
N SER A 37 -5.21 -14.24 -2.38
CA SER A 37 -6.13 -14.72 -3.42
C SER A 37 -6.90 -13.65 -4.20
N PHE A 38 -6.55 -12.38 -4.06
CA PHE A 38 -7.01 -11.34 -4.96
C PHE A 38 -6.14 -11.36 -6.20
N SER A 39 -6.77 -11.65 -7.34
CA SER A 39 -6.27 -11.11 -8.60
C SER A 39 -6.41 -9.59 -8.46
N TYR A 40 -5.38 -8.93 -7.94
CA TYR A 40 -5.23 -7.49 -8.10
C TYR A 40 -5.55 -7.23 -9.57
N PRO A 41 -6.48 -6.32 -9.91
CA PRO A 41 -6.59 -5.90 -11.29
C PRO A 41 -5.17 -5.55 -11.69
N SER A 42 -4.67 -6.20 -12.75
CA SER A 42 -3.38 -5.86 -13.34
C SER A 42 -3.50 -4.40 -13.69
N MET A 43 -3.08 -3.53 -12.78
CA MET A 43 -2.83 -2.15 -13.10
C MET A 43 -1.66 -2.29 -14.05
N ASP A 44 -1.98 -2.35 -15.33
CA ASP A 44 -1.05 -2.08 -16.41
C ASP A 44 -0.69 -0.59 -16.30
N LEU A 45 -0.09 -0.18 -15.17
CA LEU A 45 1.05 0.73 -15.15
C LEU A 45 2.21 0.00 -15.81
N ARG A 46 1.97 -0.48 -17.04
CA ARG A 46 3.00 -0.86 -17.98
C ARG A 46 3.66 0.43 -18.38
N THR A 47 4.51 0.96 -17.50
CA THR A 47 5.74 1.54 -17.98
C THR A 47 6.57 0.37 -18.52
N GLN A 48 6.15 -0.19 -19.66
CA GLN A 48 7.06 -0.89 -20.53
C GLN A 48 8.19 0.10 -20.78
N LYS A 49 9.40 -0.30 -20.38
CA LYS A 49 10.61 0.50 -20.54
C LYS A 49 10.82 0.76 -22.03
N GLY A 50 10.22 1.83 -22.56
CA GLY A 50 10.21 2.16 -23.99
C GLY A 50 8.89 2.72 -24.54
N GLU A 51 7.76 2.66 -23.83
CA GLU A 51 6.48 3.21 -24.30
C GLU A 51 6.20 4.59 -23.68
N CYS A 52 5.74 5.54 -24.50
CA CYS A 52 5.33 6.85 -24.02
C CYS A 52 4.05 6.70 -23.17
N PRO A 53 4.00 7.24 -21.94
CA PRO A 53 2.81 7.20 -21.12
C PRO A 53 1.65 7.90 -21.82
N SER A 54 0.42 7.39 -21.65
CA SER A 54 -0.75 8.07 -22.20
C SER A 54 -0.96 9.42 -21.53
N LEU A 55 -1.73 10.31 -22.17
CA LEU A 55 -2.10 11.58 -21.55
C LEU A 55 -2.82 11.36 -20.22
N LEU A 56 -3.62 10.30 -20.13
CA LEU A 56 -4.34 9.93 -18.93
C LEU A 56 -3.36 9.53 -17.82
N ASP A 57 -2.35 8.71 -18.12
CA ASP A 57 -1.31 8.32 -17.15
C ASP A 57 -0.56 9.55 -16.62
N LEU A 58 -0.22 10.47 -17.52
CA LEU A 58 0.44 11.73 -17.16
C LEU A 58 -0.46 12.63 -16.30
N CYS A 59 -1.76 12.71 -16.61
CA CYS A 59 -2.72 13.46 -15.81
C CYS A 59 -2.89 12.85 -14.41
N VAL A 60 -3.06 11.53 -14.33
CA VAL A 60 -3.16 10.80 -13.05
C VAL A 60 -1.90 11.02 -12.23
N GLN A 61 -0.72 10.84 -12.83
CA GLN A 61 0.56 11.08 -12.16
C GLN A 61 0.65 12.53 -11.65
N LYS A 62 0.26 13.51 -12.47
CA LYS A 62 0.37 14.92 -12.09
C LYS A 62 -0.59 15.30 -10.96
N ILE A 63 -1.82 14.78 -10.99
CA ILE A 63 -2.79 14.97 -9.90
C ILE A 63 -2.28 14.31 -8.62
N SER A 64 -1.73 13.09 -8.72
CA SER A 64 -1.10 12.40 -7.60
C SER A 64 0.09 13.17 -7.03
N GLU A 65 0.87 13.86 -7.85
CA GLU A 65 1.96 14.75 -7.41
C GLU A 65 1.45 15.97 -6.65
N ASP A 66 0.38 16.60 -7.14
CA ASP A 66 -0.14 17.87 -6.64
C ASP A 66 -1.37 17.70 -5.70
N LEU A 67 -1.43 16.62 -4.92
CA LEU A 67 -2.59 16.31 -4.06
C LEU A 67 -2.98 17.45 -3.10
N ASP A 68 -2.01 18.16 -2.54
CA ASP A 68 -2.25 19.27 -1.60
C ASP A 68 -3.05 20.43 -2.23
N ARG A 69 -3.16 20.47 -3.56
CA ARG A 69 -3.92 21.49 -4.29
C ARG A 69 -5.36 21.08 -4.55
N HIS A 70 -5.72 19.82 -4.30
CA HIS A 70 -7.03 19.28 -4.57
C HIS A 70 -7.75 18.95 -3.26
N ASN A 71 -8.93 19.55 -3.07
CA ASN A 71 -9.77 19.30 -1.89
C ASN A 71 -10.85 18.24 -2.15
N THR A 72 -11.17 17.93 -3.41
CA THR A 72 -12.16 16.92 -3.77
C THR A 72 -11.97 16.44 -5.22
N PHE A 73 -12.31 15.17 -5.45
CA PHE A 73 -12.35 14.51 -6.76
C PHE A 73 -13.77 14.10 -7.19
N SER A 74 -14.81 14.57 -6.49
CA SER A 74 -16.22 14.19 -6.71
C SER A 74 -16.76 14.49 -8.12
N MET A 75 -16.15 15.46 -8.82
CA MET A 75 -16.51 15.81 -10.20
C MET A 75 -15.89 14.88 -11.24
N LEU A 76 -14.91 14.06 -10.84
CA LEU A 76 -14.27 13.12 -11.75
C LEU A 76 -15.17 11.89 -11.95
N PRO A 77 -15.21 11.32 -13.16
CA PRO A 77 -15.81 10.01 -13.35
C PRO A 77 -15.14 8.97 -12.44
N ARG A 78 -15.95 8.07 -11.86
CA ARG A 78 -15.50 7.01 -10.96
C ARG A 78 -14.21 6.33 -11.41
N ASP A 79 -14.13 5.95 -12.68
CA ASP A 79 -13.00 5.18 -13.20
C ASP A 79 -11.69 5.98 -13.14
N ILE A 80 -11.76 7.31 -13.24
CA ILE A 80 -10.61 8.21 -13.08
C ILE A 80 -10.24 8.35 -11.61
N SER A 81 -11.21 8.60 -10.73
CA SER A 81 -10.97 8.66 -9.29
C SER A 81 -10.35 7.36 -8.76
N GLN A 82 -10.85 6.22 -9.23
CA GLN A 82 -10.31 4.91 -8.90
C GLN A 82 -8.85 4.77 -9.36
N GLN A 83 -8.52 5.20 -10.58
CA GLN A 83 -7.14 5.17 -11.07
C GLN A 83 -6.18 6.07 -10.28
N ILE A 84 -6.64 7.26 -9.86
CA ILE A 84 -5.84 8.14 -9.02
C ILE A 84 -5.60 7.49 -7.65
N LEU A 85 -6.64 7.01 -6.97
CA LEU A 85 -6.51 6.31 -5.69
C LEU A 85 -5.53 5.14 -5.79
N ASN A 86 -5.73 4.30 -6.80
CA ASN A 86 -4.90 3.15 -7.11
C ASN A 86 -3.41 3.52 -7.28
N ASN A 87 -3.13 4.61 -7.99
CA ASN A 87 -1.77 5.13 -8.16
C ASN A 87 -1.17 5.62 -6.83
N LEU A 88 -1.95 6.27 -5.97
CA LEU A 88 -1.51 6.73 -4.65
C LEU A 88 -1.20 5.57 -3.69
N VAL A 89 -2.03 4.53 -3.72
CA VAL A 89 -1.81 3.30 -2.98
C VAL A 89 -0.52 2.62 -3.47
N TYR A 90 -0.39 2.43 -4.79
CA TYR A 90 0.79 1.81 -5.39
C TYR A 90 2.08 2.57 -5.06
N SER A 91 2.04 3.90 -5.13
CA SER A 91 3.20 4.76 -4.85
C SER A 91 3.47 5.01 -3.36
N ARG A 92 2.65 4.44 -2.45
CA ARG A 92 2.73 4.64 -0.99
C ARG A 92 2.62 6.12 -0.58
N ARG A 93 1.77 6.88 -1.27
CA ARG A 93 1.56 8.32 -1.07
C ARG A 93 0.17 8.69 -0.56
N LEU A 94 -0.76 7.74 -0.50
CA LEU A 94 -2.05 7.94 0.14
C LEU A 94 -1.85 8.16 1.66
N THR A 95 -2.49 9.19 2.18
CA THR A 95 -2.55 9.58 3.60
C THR A 95 -4.02 9.73 4.00
N GLY A 96 -4.34 9.75 5.29
CA GLY A 96 -5.71 10.03 5.75
C GLY A 96 -6.23 11.37 5.19
N ASP A 97 -5.40 12.42 5.23
CA ASP A 97 -5.77 13.75 4.71
C ASP A 97 -6.03 13.74 3.19
N SER A 98 -5.25 13.00 2.40
CA SER A 98 -5.46 12.93 0.95
C SER A 98 -6.58 11.98 0.55
N LEU A 99 -6.92 11.01 1.40
CA LEU A 99 -8.07 10.13 1.21
C LEU A 99 -9.38 10.91 1.26
N GLU A 100 -9.48 11.97 2.07
CA GLU A 100 -10.66 12.84 2.17
C GLU A 100 -11.11 13.40 0.81
N ALA A 101 -10.19 13.65 -0.11
CA ALA A 101 -10.53 14.12 -1.45
C ALA A 101 -11.39 13.12 -2.24
N PHE A 102 -11.43 11.85 -1.84
CA PHE A 102 -12.19 10.77 -2.48
C PHE A 102 -13.56 10.50 -1.84
N ARG A 103 -13.97 11.26 -0.82
CA ARG A 103 -15.21 11.03 -0.06
C ARG A 103 -16.46 10.80 -0.91
N ASP A 104 -16.60 11.53 -2.01
CA ASP A 104 -17.77 11.46 -2.90
C ASP A 104 -17.41 10.97 -4.32
N CYS A 105 -16.48 10.01 -4.45
CA CYS A 105 -15.99 9.52 -5.75
C CYS A 105 -16.66 8.23 -6.25
N ALA A 106 -17.51 7.60 -5.44
CA ALA A 106 -18.16 6.33 -5.75
C ALA A 106 -17.17 5.20 -6.11
N LEU A 107 -16.06 5.12 -5.37
CA LEU A 107 -15.03 4.09 -5.52
C LEU A 107 -15.61 2.69 -5.32
N GLN A 108 -15.03 1.70 -6.00
CA GLN A 108 -15.49 0.30 -5.97
C GLN A 108 -14.55 -0.58 -5.16
N ASP A 109 -13.25 -0.48 -5.41
CA ASP A 109 -12.27 -1.40 -4.87
C ASP A 109 -11.18 -0.64 -4.11
N LEU A 110 -10.98 -0.97 -2.85
CA LEU A 110 -9.95 -0.37 -1.99
C LEU A 110 -9.01 -1.46 -1.50
N TYR A 111 -7.85 -1.59 -2.16
CA TYR A 111 -6.84 -2.58 -1.81
C TYR A 111 -5.77 -1.95 -0.90
N LEU A 112 -5.99 -1.97 0.41
CA LEU A 112 -5.13 -1.34 1.41
C LEU A 112 -4.37 -2.38 2.27
N GLY A 113 -4.31 -3.63 1.82
CA GLY A 113 -3.54 -4.69 2.48
C GLY A 113 -2.06 -4.31 2.64
N GLU A 114 -1.53 -4.48 3.86
CA GLU A 114 -0.17 -4.07 4.25
C GLU A 114 0.11 -2.57 3.98
N TYR A 115 -0.92 -1.72 3.92
CA TYR A 115 -0.77 -0.28 3.79
C TYR A 115 -0.59 0.37 5.16
N ALA A 116 0.56 1.00 5.36
CA ALA A 116 0.93 1.55 6.66
C ALA A 116 0.01 2.72 7.06
N GLY A 117 -0.43 2.73 8.32
CA GLY A 117 -1.20 3.83 8.91
C GLY A 117 -2.69 3.81 8.60
N VAL A 118 -3.22 2.71 8.04
CA VAL A 118 -4.68 2.51 7.90
C VAL A 118 -5.25 2.11 9.24
N ASP A 119 -6.14 2.96 9.77
CA ASP A 119 -6.83 2.77 11.04
C ASP A 119 -8.31 3.20 10.94
N ASP A 120 -9.04 3.18 12.06
CA ASP A 120 -10.48 3.51 12.12
C ASP A 120 -10.81 4.90 11.57
N SER A 121 -9.86 5.85 11.56
CA SER A 121 -10.12 7.20 11.04
C SER A 121 -10.35 7.23 9.53
N TRP A 122 -9.87 6.21 8.80
CA TRP A 122 -10.06 6.10 7.35
C TRP A 122 -11.45 5.57 7.00
N MET A 123 -12.10 4.86 7.94
CA MET A 123 -13.32 4.10 7.70
C MET A 123 -14.53 4.96 7.36
N ASP A 124 -14.57 6.21 7.84
CA ASP A 124 -15.60 7.18 7.49
C ASP A 124 -15.58 7.52 5.98
N VAL A 125 -14.40 7.71 5.39
CA VAL A 125 -14.24 7.98 3.95
C VAL A 125 -14.41 6.71 3.11
N ILE A 126 -13.98 5.56 3.62
CA ILE A 126 -14.15 4.27 2.94
C ILE A 126 -15.64 3.92 2.85
N SER A 127 -16.40 4.12 3.92
CA SER A 127 -17.83 3.83 3.95
C SER A 127 -18.68 4.87 3.20
N SER A 128 -18.20 6.11 3.04
CA SER A 128 -18.93 7.14 2.28
C SER A 128 -19.12 6.80 0.80
N GLN A 129 -18.35 5.85 0.26
CA GLN A 129 -18.56 5.29 -1.08
C GLN A 129 -19.92 4.55 -1.17
N GLY A 130 -20.45 4.09 -0.03
CA GLY A 130 -21.81 3.59 0.11
C GLY A 130 -22.11 2.41 -0.81
N SER A 131 -23.09 2.57 -1.70
CA SER A 131 -23.55 1.51 -2.61
C SER A 131 -22.60 1.23 -3.79
N SER A 132 -21.54 2.01 -3.99
CA SER A 132 -20.55 1.69 -5.02
C SER A 132 -19.49 0.72 -4.53
N LEU A 133 -19.26 0.63 -3.21
CA LEU A 133 -18.17 -0.16 -2.64
C LEU A 133 -18.41 -1.66 -2.82
N LEU A 134 -17.48 -2.36 -3.46
CA LEU A 134 -17.57 -3.79 -3.79
C LEU A 134 -16.52 -4.61 -3.05
N SER A 135 -15.28 -4.13 -3.00
CA SER A 135 -14.16 -4.88 -2.41
C SER A 135 -13.31 -3.98 -1.52
N VAL A 136 -13.00 -4.46 -0.31
CA VAL A 136 -12.12 -3.77 0.63
C VAL A 136 -11.11 -4.76 1.19
N ASP A 137 -9.82 -4.47 1.03
CA ASP A 137 -8.73 -5.21 1.67
C ASP A 137 -8.10 -4.34 2.76
N LEU A 138 -8.27 -4.73 4.02
CA LEU A 138 -7.71 -4.10 5.21
C LEU A 138 -6.72 -5.04 5.93
N SER A 139 -6.14 -6.00 5.21
CA SER A 139 -5.18 -6.94 5.79
C SER A 139 -3.98 -6.22 6.40
N ALA A 140 -3.51 -6.68 7.55
CA ALA A 140 -2.40 -6.08 8.30
C ALA A 140 -2.60 -4.58 8.59
N SER A 141 -3.85 -4.14 8.74
CA SER A 141 -4.18 -2.76 9.16
C SER A 141 -4.37 -2.66 10.67
N ASP A 142 -4.44 -1.42 11.14
CA ASP A 142 -4.70 -1.07 12.53
C ASP A 142 -6.20 -0.87 12.82
N VAL A 143 -7.08 -1.22 11.86
CA VAL A 143 -8.55 -1.11 11.97
C VAL A 143 -9.07 -2.08 13.04
N THR A 144 -10.00 -1.60 13.87
CA THR A 144 -10.64 -2.34 14.95
C THR A 144 -12.09 -2.70 14.61
N ASP A 145 -12.73 -3.47 15.49
CA ASP A 145 -14.16 -3.79 15.36
C ASP A 145 -15.04 -2.53 15.30
N PHE A 146 -14.62 -1.43 15.94
CA PHE A 146 -15.31 -0.14 15.85
C PHE A 146 -15.26 0.42 14.43
N GLY A 147 -14.11 0.43 13.78
CA GLY A 147 -13.96 0.87 12.40
C GLY A 147 -14.80 0.04 11.42
N LEU A 148 -14.92 -1.27 11.66
CA LEU A 148 -15.75 -2.14 10.81
C LEU A 148 -17.25 -1.82 10.88
N THR A 149 -17.74 -1.20 11.96
CA THR A 149 -19.15 -0.81 12.05
C THR A 149 -19.57 0.18 10.96
N TYR A 150 -18.64 0.94 10.39
CA TYR A 150 -18.90 1.86 9.28
C TYR A 150 -19.32 1.14 7.99
N LEU A 151 -18.88 -0.11 7.79
CA LEU A 151 -19.20 -0.88 6.58
C LEU A 151 -20.60 -1.50 6.59
N GLN A 152 -21.35 -1.39 7.70
CA GLN A 152 -22.68 -2.01 7.83
C GLN A 152 -23.69 -1.54 6.78
N ASP A 153 -23.54 -0.30 6.29
CA ASP A 153 -24.44 0.30 5.32
C ASP A 153 -23.95 0.16 3.85
N CYS A 154 -22.76 -0.41 3.65
CA CYS A 154 -22.19 -0.70 2.33
C CYS A 154 -22.84 -1.96 1.71
N ARG A 155 -24.10 -1.85 1.29
CA ARG A 155 -24.93 -2.99 0.84
C ARG A 155 -24.41 -3.72 -0.40
N SER A 156 -23.52 -3.10 -1.16
CA SER A 156 -22.92 -3.68 -2.37
C SER A 156 -21.58 -4.38 -2.09
N LEU A 157 -21.08 -4.33 -0.84
CA LEU A 157 -19.82 -4.95 -0.47
C LEU A 157 -19.93 -6.47 -0.60
N ILE A 158 -19.12 -7.03 -1.50
CA ILE A 158 -19.08 -8.47 -1.80
C ILE A 158 -17.80 -9.13 -1.30
N SER A 159 -16.76 -8.34 -1.03
CA SER A 159 -15.47 -8.86 -0.57
C SER A 159 -14.86 -7.96 0.50
N LEU A 160 -14.48 -8.57 1.62
CA LEU A 160 -13.78 -7.93 2.73
C LEU A 160 -12.64 -8.85 3.18
N ASN A 161 -11.41 -8.36 3.12
CA ASN A 161 -10.22 -9.08 3.55
C ASN A 161 -9.62 -8.43 4.80
N LEU A 162 -9.41 -9.25 5.84
CA LEU A 162 -8.99 -8.84 7.19
C LEU A 162 -7.81 -9.70 7.69
N ASN A 163 -7.01 -10.25 6.76
CA ASN A 163 -5.91 -11.15 7.12
C ASN A 163 -4.85 -10.43 7.96
N TYR A 164 -4.27 -11.12 8.94
CA TYR A 164 -3.19 -10.59 9.80
C TYR A 164 -3.56 -9.32 10.58
N CYS A 165 -4.83 -9.16 10.97
CA CYS A 165 -5.28 -8.07 11.83
C CYS A 165 -5.35 -8.55 13.29
N ASP A 166 -4.39 -8.10 14.10
CA ASP A 166 -4.21 -8.58 15.47
C ASP A 166 -5.06 -7.82 16.51
N LYS A 167 -5.79 -6.78 16.08
CA LYS A 167 -6.53 -5.85 16.96
C LYS A 167 -8.01 -6.19 17.14
N PHE A 168 -8.52 -7.22 16.48
CA PHE A 168 -9.91 -7.63 16.64
C PHE A 168 -10.12 -8.32 17.99
N GLN A 169 -10.93 -7.68 18.84
CA GLN A 169 -11.36 -8.25 20.11
C GLN A 169 -12.74 -8.84 19.86
N ILE A 170 -12.77 -10.13 19.53
CA ILE A 170 -13.95 -10.95 19.24
C ILE A 170 -15.21 -10.42 19.95
N MET A 171 -15.98 -9.59 19.26
CA MET A 171 -17.40 -9.40 19.51
C MET A 171 -18.12 -10.21 18.44
N ASP A 172 -19.02 -11.06 18.90
CA ASP A 172 -19.85 -11.94 18.07
C ASP A 172 -20.69 -11.10 17.10
N TRP A 173 -20.21 -10.96 15.86
CA TRP A 173 -21.00 -10.51 14.73
C TRP A 173 -21.06 -11.65 13.74
N SER A 174 -22.28 -12.17 13.54
CA SER A 174 -22.60 -13.15 12.51
C SER A 174 -22.50 -12.49 11.13
N VAL A 175 -21.29 -12.29 10.64
CA VAL A 175 -21.06 -11.99 9.24
C VAL A 175 -20.34 -13.16 8.61
N SER A 176 -20.94 -13.67 7.54
CA SER A 176 -20.28 -14.55 6.60
C SER A 176 -19.18 -13.76 5.89
N VAL A 177 -18.12 -13.43 6.63
CA VAL A 177 -16.84 -13.01 6.06
C VAL A 177 -16.25 -14.29 5.49
N VAL A 178 -16.01 -14.30 4.18
CA VAL A 178 -15.16 -15.33 3.57
C VAL A 178 -13.73 -15.00 4.00
N CYS A 179 -13.38 -15.37 5.24
CA CYS A 179 -12.00 -15.45 5.68
C CYS A 179 -11.37 -16.61 4.90
N GLN A 180 -10.66 -16.32 3.81
CA GLN A 180 -9.76 -17.31 3.22
C GLN A 180 -8.51 -17.37 4.11
N THR A 181 -8.51 -18.36 5.01
CA THR A 181 -7.33 -18.85 5.74
C THR A 181 -6.38 -19.61 4.82
#